data_AF-R6W3Y0-F1
#
_entry.id   AF-R6W3Y0-F1
#
_cell.length_a   1.000
_cell.length_b   1.000
_cell.length_c   1.000
_cell.angle_alpha   90.00
_cell.angle_beta   90.00
_cell.angle_gamma   90.00
#
_symmetry.space_group_name_H-M   'P 1'
#
loop_
_entity.id
_entity.type
_entity.pdbx_description
1 polymer ?
#
loop_
_entity_poly.entity_id
_entity_poly.type
_entity_poly.pdbx_seq_one_letter_code
_entity_poly.pdbx_strand_id
1 'polypeptide(L)'
;MYYKNKTHQRIFEEQVNGNPCKCPNEYLAALYLLTADRDLWRAAKYEIERKVIDFSKIRPKEYTTNNYTVFIVAKDIYHGETHITLKDICDRYLVPDQLFELFVTAIHICRLGYTYTGIEKVFN
;
A
#
# COMPACT_ATOMS: atom_id res chain seq x y z
N MET A 1 -6.67 -8.36 -8.66
CA MET A 1 -5.60 -7.77 -7.81
C MET A 1 -4.80 -8.88 -7.18
N TYR A 2 -3.46 -8.78 -7.18
CA TYR A 2 -2.58 -9.71 -6.45
C TYR A 2 -2.63 -9.40 -4.95
N TYR A 3 -2.46 -10.42 -4.10
CA TYR A 3 -2.19 -10.24 -2.66
C TYR A 3 -1.13 -11.23 -2.23
N LYS A 4 -0.13 -10.77 -1.46
CA LYS A 4 0.93 -11.62 -0.88
C LYS A 4 0.39 -12.87 -0.15
N ASN A 5 -0.75 -12.75 0.54
CA ASN A 5 -1.45 -13.85 1.22
C ASN A 5 -2.89 -13.44 1.60
N LYS A 6 -3.67 -14.39 2.14
CA LYS A 6 -5.06 -14.14 2.60
C LYS A 6 -5.15 -13.09 3.72
N THR A 7 -4.14 -12.97 4.56
CA THR A 7 -4.13 -11.98 5.64
C THR A 7 -4.02 -10.56 5.09
N HIS A 8 -3.16 -10.35 4.09
CA HIS A 8 -3.05 -9.09 3.36
C HIS A 8 -4.41 -8.72 2.74
N GLN A 9 -5.03 -9.63 1.99
CA GLN A 9 -6.36 -9.42 1.41
C GLN A 9 -7.39 -8.99 2.46
N ARG A 10 -7.53 -9.78 3.53
CA ARG A 10 -8.53 -9.53 4.57
C ARG A 10 -8.35 -8.15 5.21
N ILE A 11 -7.12 -7.79 5.58
CA ILE A 11 -6.85 -6.50 6.24
C ILE A 11 -7.16 -5.34 5.29
N PHE A 12 -6.69 -5.41 4.04
CA PHE A 12 -6.95 -4.36 3.06
C PHE A 12 -8.46 -4.14 2.87
N GLU A 13 -9.21 -5.21 2.60
CA GLU A 13 -10.65 -5.13 2.38
C GLU A 13 -11.40 -4.63 3.63
N GLU A 14 -11.03 -5.10 4.83
CA GLU A 14 -11.60 -4.60 6.10
C GLU A 14 -11.38 -3.10 6.29
N GLN A 15 -10.18 -2.59 5.99
CA GLN A 15 -9.87 -1.17 6.14
C GLN A 15 -10.62 -0.31 5.10
N VAL A 16 -10.72 -0.76 3.86
CA VAL A 16 -11.47 -0.06 2.81
C VAL A 16 -12.97 -0.07 3.10
N ASN A 17 -13.51 -1.22 3.53
CA ASN A 17 -14.94 -1.38 3.84
C ASN A 17 -15.34 -0.70 5.15
N GLY A 18 -14.44 -0.64 6.14
CA GLY A 18 -14.68 0.08 7.40
C GLY A 18 -14.67 1.61 7.27
N ASN A 19 -14.11 2.14 6.18
CA ASN A 19 -13.95 3.58 6.01
C ASN A 19 -15.19 4.24 5.39
N PRO A 20 -15.96 5.10 6.10
CA PRO A 20 -17.23 5.61 5.60
C PRO A 20 -17.11 6.48 4.35
N CYS A 21 -15.93 7.02 4.06
CA CYS A 21 -15.73 7.97 2.97
C CYS A 21 -15.00 7.38 1.78
N LYS A 22 -15.24 7.93 0.58
CA LYS A 22 -14.43 7.65 -0.61
C LYS A 22 -12.99 8.10 -0.36
N CYS A 23 -12.06 7.16 -0.45
CA CYS A 23 -10.64 7.42 -0.31
C CYS A 23 -10.02 7.82 -1.67
N PRO A 24 -9.00 8.70 -1.68
CA PRO A 24 -8.16 8.92 -2.86
C PRO A 24 -7.48 7.64 -3.34
N ASN A 25 -7.11 7.56 -4.62
CA ASN A 25 -6.50 6.35 -5.17
C ASN A 25 -5.11 6.10 -4.58
N GLU A 26 -4.35 7.17 -4.34
CA GLU A 26 -3.03 7.17 -3.72
C GLU A 26 -3.10 6.61 -2.29
N TYR A 27 -4.14 7.00 -1.54
CA TYR A 27 -4.45 6.43 -0.23
C TYR A 27 -4.71 4.92 -0.33
N LEU A 28 -5.53 4.47 -1.28
CA LEU A 28 -5.83 3.05 -1.46
C LEU A 28 -4.58 2.25 -1.81
N ALA A 29 -3.74 2.77 -2.70
CA ALA A 29 -2.49 2.13 -3.11
C ALA A 29 -1.50 2.04 -1.95
N ALA A 30 -1.35 3.10 -1.17
CA ALA A 30 -0.51 3.12 0.02
C ALA A 30 -1.03 2.16 1.10
N LEU A 31 -2.35 2.17 1.37
CA LEU A 31 -2.98 1.24 2.31
C LEU A 31 -2.76 -0.22 1.89
N TYR A 32 -2.91 -0.54 0.60
CA TYR A 32 -2.62 -1.86 0.06
C TYR A 32 -1.18 -2.28 0.41
N LEU A 33 -0.18 -1.45 0.08
CA LEU A 33 1.22 -1.76 0.39
C LEU A 33 1.50 -1.90 1.89
N LEU A 34 0.94 -1.02 2.74
CA LEU A 34 1.14 -1.05 4.19
C LEU A 34 0.52 -2.28 4.87
N THR A 35 -0.49 -2.89 4.25
CA THR A 35 -1.15 -4.10 4.74
C THR A 35 -0.52 -5.40 4.22
N ALA A 36 0.47 -5.31 3.33
CA ALA A 36 1.13 -6.47 2.70
C ALA A 36 1.97 -7.31 3.67
N ASP A 37 2.40 -6.75 4.80
CA ASP A 37 3.21 -7.42 5.80
C ASP A 37 2.74 -7.13 7.22
N ARG A 38 2.85 -8.13 8.12
CA ARG A 38 2.33 -8.03 9.49
C ARG A 38 3.03 -6.94 10.29
N ASP A 39 4.35 -6.82 10.19
CA ASP A 39 5.09 -5.86 11.02
C ASP A 39 5.00 -4.45 10.45
N LEU A 40 4.92 -4.32 9.13
CA LEU A 40 4.58 -3.07 8.45
C LEU A 40 3.19 -2.58 8.87
N TRP A 41 2.18 -3.45 8.80
CA TRP A 41 0.82 -3.10 9.23
C TRP A 41 0.74 -2.72 10.70
N ARG A 42 1.45 -3.44 11.58
CA ARG A 42 1.49 -3.12 13.02
C ARG A 42 2.05 -1.73 13.30
N ALA A 43 3.02 -1.28 12.51
CA ALA A 43 3.59 0.07 12.63
C ALA A 43 2.65 1.15 12.07
N ALA A 44 1.93 0.84 10.99
CA ALA A 44 1.11 1.83 10.27
C ALA A 44 -0.32 2.00 10.82
N LYS A 45 -0.94 0.95 11.34
CA LYS A 45 -2.39 0.89 11.59
C LYS A 45 -2.96 1.98 12.50
N TYR A 46 -2.16 2.56 13.39
CA TYR A 46 -2.61 3.63 14.30
C TYR A 46 -2.40 5.03 13.71
N GLU A 47 -1.67 5.14 12.61
CA GLU A 47 -1.35 6.40 11.92
C GLU A 47 -2.20 6.59 10.65
N ILE A 48 -3.22 5.73 10.47
CA ILE A 48 -4.15 5.76 9.36
C ILE A 48 -5.50 6.23 9.89
N GLU A 49 -5.92 7.40 9.43
CA GLU A 49 -7.23 7.97 9.67
C GLU A 49 -8.05 7.99 8.38
N ARG A 50 -9.35 8.26 8.50
CA ARG A 50 -10.39 8.11 7.45
C ARG A 50 -10.01 8.51 6.01
N LYS A 51 -9.06 9.42 5.77
CA LYS A 51 -8.55 9.69 4.41
C LYS A 51 -7.06 9.99 4.38
N VAL A 52 -6.37 9.86 5.50
CA VAL A 52 -5.02 10.39 5.67
C VAL A 52 -4.14 9.33 6.31
N ILE A 53 -2.94 9.18 5.76
CA ILE A 53 -1.89 8.34 6.32
C ILE A 53 -0.76 9.28 6.77
N ASP A 54 -0.45 9.31 8.06
CA ASP A 54 0.65 10.12 8.60
C ASP A 54 1.97 9.32 8.56
N PHE A 55 2.63 9.35 7.42
CA PHE A 55 3.93 8.69 7.21
C PHE A 55 5.04 9.21 8.13
N SER A 56 4.89 10.36 8.79
CA SER A 56 5.91 10.88 9.71
C SER A 56 5.95 10.13 11.05
N LYS A 57 4.84 9.48 11.42
CA LYS A 57 4.69 8.73 12.69
C LYS A 57 4.85 7.22 12.51
N ILE A 58 4.55 6.74 11.30
CA ILE A 58 5.36 5.87 10.44
C ILE A 58 6.72 5.35 10.93
N ARG A 59 6.83 4.64 12.07
CA ARG A 59 8.14 4.12 12.53
C ARG A 59 8.35 2.65 12.15
N PRO A 60 9.08 2.40 11.06
CA PRO A 60 9.48 1.06 10.72
C PRO A 60 10.41 0.43 11.75
N LYS A 61 9.91 -0.46 12.61
CA LYS A 61 10.77 -1.23 13.52
C LYS A 61 11.61 -2.20 12.70
N GLU A 62 12.94 -2.02 12.74
CA GLU A 62 13.98 -2.94 12.23
C GLU A 62 13.51 -3.80 11.05
N TYR A 63 13.19 -3.16 9.93
CA TYR A 63 12.66 -3.87 8.78
C TYR A 63 13.72 -4.73 8.12
N THR A 64 13.29 -5.89 7.63
CA THR A 64 13.97 -6.54 6.52
C THR A 64 14.06 -5.54 5.35
N THR A 65 15.13 -5.61 4.55
CA THR A 65 15.32 -4.72 3.39
C THR A 65 14.05 -4.59 2.54
N ASN A 66 13.32 -5.70 2.35
CA ASN A 66 12.08 -5.74 1.60
C ASN A 66 10.95 -4.89 2.20
N ASN A 67 10.71 -4.97 3.52
CA ASN A 67 9.65 -4.20 4.17
C ASN A 67 9.96 -2.69 4.15
N TYR A 68 11.24 -2.31 4.22
CA TYR A 68 11.67 -0.93 4.04
C TYR A 68 11.41 -0.43 2.61
N THR A 69 11.74 -1.23 1.60
CA THR A 69 11.41 -0.88 0.21
C THR A 69 9.91 -0.69 0.02
N VAL A 70 9.07 -1.60 0.53
CA VAL A 70 7.60 -1.45 0.46
C VAL A 70 7.11 -0.17 1.13
N PHE A 71 7.67 0.19 2.29
CA PHE A 71 7.34 1.42 2.98
C PHE A 71 7.68 2.68 2.18
N ILE A 72 8.88 2.73 1.57
CA ILE A 72 9.29 3.86 0.73
C ILE A 72 8.39 3.98 -0.50
N VAL A 73 8.09 2.88 -1.19
CA VAL A 73 7.16 2.90 -2.34
C VAL A 73 5.77 3.39 -1.92
N ALA A 74 5.26 2.94 -0.77
CA ALA A 74 3.96 3.38 -0.27
C ALA A 74 3.93 4.88 0.01
N LYS A 75 4.99 5.41 0.60
CA LYS A 75 5.15 6.84 0.89
C LYS A 75 5.22 7.66 -0.41
N ASP A 76 6.04 7.20 -1.36
CA ASP A 76 6.21 7.85 -2.66
C ASP A 76 4.89 7.96 -3.42
N ILE A 77 4.17 6.84 -3.54
CA ILE A 77 2.86 6.81 -4.19
C ILE A 77 1.87 7.74 -3.47
N TYR A 78 1.88 7.75 -2.15
CA TYR A 78 0.95 8.57 -1.36
C TYR A 78 1.17 10.08 -1.54
N HIS A 79 2.42 10.53 -1.62
CA HIS A 79 2.77 11.94 -1.81
C HIS A 79 2.91 12.37 -3.27
N GLY A 80 2.88 11.43 -4.22
CA GLY A 80 3.25 11.69 -5.61
C GLY A 80 4.75 12.02 -5.76
N GLU A 81 5.57 11.54 -4.84
CA GLU A 81 7.03 11.65 -4.88
C GLU A 81 7.61 10.52 -5.74
N THR A 82 8.86 10.65 -6.19
CA THR A 82 9.52 9.63 -7.00
C THR A 82 10.94 9.39 -6.50
N HIS A 83 11.06 8.81 -5.30
CA HIS A 83 12.35 8.33 -4.78
C HIS A 83 12.71 6.96 -5.35
N ILE A 84 11.72 6.16 -5.73
CA ILE A 84 11.89 4.88 -6.43
C ILE A 84 11.43 5.01 -7.88
N THR A 85 12.35 4.81 -8.82
CA THR A 85 12.06 4.87 -10.26
C THR A 85 11.53 3.53 -10.78
N LEU A 86 10.91 3.54 -11.97
CA LEU A 86 10.53 2.30 -12.67
C LEU A 86 11.74 1.37 -12.88
N LYS A 87 12.93 1.95 -13.08
CA LYS A 87 14.17 1.18 -13.23
C LYS A 87 14.51 0.43 -11.94
N ASP A 88 14.34 1.06 -10.78
CA ASP A 88 14.58 0.44 -9.48
C ASP A 88 13.57 -0.69 -9.20
N ILE A 89 12.31 -0.49 -9.61
CA ILE A 89 11.25 -1.53 -9.52
C ILE A 89 11.57 -2.74 -10.42
N CYS A 90 12.13 -2.51 -11.60
CA CYS A 90 12.48 -3.57 -12.55
C CYS A 90 13.81 -4.27 -12.25
N ASP A 91 14.61 -3.77 -11.31
CA ASP A 91 15.85 -4.41 -10.90
C ASP A 91 15.58 -5.57 -9.93
N ARG A 92 15.70 -6.80 -10.42
CA ARG A 92 15.45 -8.02 -9.62
C ARG A 92 16.43 -8.21 -8.45
N TYR A 93 17.58 -7.53 -8.46
CA TYR A 93 18.49 -7.54 -7.32
C TYR A 93 17.99 -6.66 -6.18
N LEU A 94 17.22 -5.61 -6.49
CA LEU A 94 16.63 -4.70 -5.52
C LEU A 94 15.19 -5.10 -5.15
N VAL A 95 14.44 -5.65 -6.11
CA VAL A 95 13.03 -5.97 -6.00
C VAL A 95 12.80 -7.41 -6.43
N PRO A 96 12.71 -8.36 -5.48
CA PRO A 96 12.32 -9.73 -5.79
C PRO A 96 10.95 -9.79 -6.47
N ASP A 97 10.69 -10.84 -7.26
CA ASP A 97 9.45 -10.98 -8.04
C ASP A 97 8.16 -10.78 -7.21
N GLN A 98 8.15 -11.21 -5.94
CA GLN A 98 7.02 -11.00 -5.03
C GLN A 98 6.76 -9.52 -4.71
N LEU A 99 7.81 -8.70 -4.60
CA LEU A 99 7.67 -7.25 -4.42
C LEU A 99 7.27 -6.56 -5.72
N PHE A 100 7.78 -7.04 -6.85
CA PHE A 100 7.40 -6.51 -8.16
C PHE A 100 5.89 -6.60 -8.38
N GLU A 101 5.28 -7.75 -8.12
CA GLU A 101 3.82 -7.94 -8.23
C GLU A 101 3.03 -7.03 -7.27
N LEU A 102 3.54 -6.81 -6.03
CA LEU A 102 2.96 -5.85 -5.09
C LEU A 102 2.99 -4.42 -5.68
N PHE A 103 4.14 -3.99 -6.22
CA PHE A 103 4.30 -2.63 -6.73
C PHE A 103 3.48 -2.38 -7.99
N VAL A 104 3.46 -3.33 -8.93
CA VAL A 104 2.61 -3.25 -10.12
C VAL A 104 1.13 -3.16 -9.72
N THR A 105 0.70 -3.95 -8.75
CA THR A 105 -0.69 -3.91 -8.24
C THR A 105 -1.01 -2.56 -7.60
N ALA A 106 -0.11 -2.00 -6.79
CA ALA A 106 -0.28 -0.69 -6.18
C ALA A 106 -0.37 0.43 -7.23
N ILE A 107 0.43 0.37 -8.30
CA ILE A 107 0.35 1.32 -9.42
C ILE A 107 -1.01 1.24 -10.11
N HIS A 108 -1.56 0.04 -10.34
CA HIS A 108 -2.89 -0.12 -10.91
C HIS A 108 -3.98 0.48 -9.99
N ILE A 109 -3.89 0.26 -8.67
CA ILE A 109 -4.80 0.88 -7.69
C ILE A 109 -4.67 2.41 -7.73
N CYS A 110 -3.45 2.95 -7.77
CA CYS A 110 -3.22 4.39 -7.84
C CYS A 110 -3.86 5.02 -9.09
N ARG A 111 -3.84 4.31 -10.22
CA ARG A 111 -4.40 4.81 -11.49
C ARG A 111 -5.91 4.62 -11.61
N LEU A 112 -6.45 3.50 -11.13
CA LEU A 112 -7.82 3.07 -11.40
C LEU A 112 -8.73 3.09 -10.16
N GLY A 113 -8.15 3.23 -8.97
CA GLY A 113 -8.87 3.30 -7.70
C GLY A 113 -9.75 2.08 -7.45
N TYR A 114 -10.95 2.34 -6.93
CA TYR A 114 -11.95 1.32 -6.58
C TYR A 114 -12.27 0.37 -7.75
N THR A 115 -12.29 0.86 -9.00
CA THR A 115 -12.57 0.03 -10.19
C THR A 115 -11.60 -1.14 -10.32
N TYR A 116 -10.32 -0.95 -10.01
CA TYR A 116 -9.35 -2.04 -10.05
C TYR A 116 -9.38 -2.92 -8.79
N THR A 117 -9.71 -2.34 -7.63
CA THR A 117 -9.87 -3.12 -6.40
C THR A 117 -11.03 -4.12 -6.49
N GLY A 118 -12.05 -3.83 -7.30
CA GLY A 118 -13.30 -4.58 -7.38
C GLY A 118 -14.19 -4.42 -6.14
N ILE A 119 -13.85 -3.52 -5.21
CA ILE A 119 -14.64 -3.25 -4.02
C ILE A 119 -15.76 -2.28 -4.41
N GLU A 120 -16.99 -2.80 -4.45
CA GLU A 120 -18.19 -2.00 -4.67
C GLU A 120 -18.68 -1.41 -3.35
N LYS A 121 -18.66 -0.09 -3.26
CA LYS A 121 -19.10 0.63 -2.06
C LYS A 121 -19.93 1.86 -2.42
N VAL A 122 -21.09 1.96 -1.80
CA VAL A 122 -21.90 3.18 -1.81
C VAL A 122 -21.32 4.12 -0.76
N PHE A 123 -20.82 5.27 -1.20
CA PHE A 123 -20.33 6.30 -0.31
C PHE A 123 -21.50 7.21 0.05
N ASN A 124 -21.71 7.44 1.35
CA ASN A 124 -22.66 8.42 1.85
C ASN A 124 -22.15 9.85 1.63
#